data_AF-A0A537L971-F1
#
_entry.id   AF-A0A537L971-F1
#
_cell.length_a   1.000
_cell.length_b   1.000
_cell.length_c   1.000
_cell.angle_alpha   90.00
_cell.angle_beta   90.00
_cell.angle_gamma   90.00
#
_symmetry.space_group_name_H-M   'P 1'
#
loop_
_entity.id
_entity.type
_entity.pdbx_description
1 polymer ?
#
loop_
_entity_poly.entity_id
_entity_poly.type
_entity_poly.pdbx_seq_one_letter_code
_entity_poly.pdbx_strand_id
1 'polypeptide(L)'
;MRSGGRRTLALAAILLIALSSFAAAERTRRGKKQEQQPATAPATPADKRDRTVNVAGNPFNGRAYWQAAAQCGGVYFKLGSLNSEAAIRAKVIRPDPAAYASLTKDADDASRRATAFFVVAERVLISDRKLSRDEAVIIYDPLAGASGDRVKTLEAAAQAAKPCPELYQACRAAYPQVCNDTSMLTN
;
A
#
# COMPACT_ATOMS: atom_id res chain seq x y z
N MET A 1 -4.19 68.83 -43.50
CA MET A 1 -3.43 69.10 -42.25
C MET A 1 -2.48 67.93 -42.01
N ARG A 2 -1.17 68.22 -41.93
CA ARG A 2 -0.09 67.60 -41.11
C ARG A 2 -0.46 66.31 -40.34
N SER A 3 0.37 65.28 -40.19
CA SER A 3 1.79 65.02 -40.49
C SER A 3 2.16 63.62 -39.96
N GLY A 4 3.09 62.90 -40.62
CA GLY A 4 4.12 61.98 -40.06
C GLY A 4 3.67 60.84 -39.12
N GLY A 5 4.05 59.59 -39.31
CA GLY A 5 5.36 59.10 -39.74
C GLY A 5 6.07 58.45 -38.55
N ARG A 6 6.25 57.12 -38.59
CA ARG A 6 7.34 56.31 -37.99
C ARG A 6 6.91 54.83 -38.00
N ARG A 7 7.49 54.02 -38.88
CA ARG A 7 8.67 53.15 -38.61
C ARG A 7 8.25 51.84 -37.94
N THR A 8 8.09 50.75 -38.71
CA THR A 8 9.12 49.78 -39.16
C THR A 8 9.25 48.58 -38.23
N LEU A 9 9.32 47.41 -38.87
CA LEU A 9 9.99 46.17 -38.43
C LEU A 9 9.29 45.32 -37.37
N ALA A 10 8.59 44.28 -37.83
CA ALA A 10 8.77 42.89 -37.35
C ALA A 10 7.88 41.91 -38.14
N LEU A 11 8.09 41.80 -39.45
CA LEU A 11 7.50 40.73 -40.28
C LEU A 11 8.65 40.02 -41.01
N ALA A 12 9.55 39.45 -40.22
CA ALA A 12 10.63 38.59 -40.67
C ALA A 12 10.83 37.45 -39.66
N ALA A 13 9.82 36.60 -39.54
CA ALA A 13 9.93 35.26 -38.95
C ALA A 13 8.83 34.32 -39.46
N ILE A 14 8.25 34.61 -40.64
CA ILE A 14 7.39 33.71 -41.39
C ILE A 14 8.32 33.01 -42.38
N LEU A 15 8.91 31.89 -41.96
CA LEU A 15 9.56 30.82 -42.73
C LEU A 15 10.64 30.24 -41.82
N LEU A 16 10.29 29.29 -40.94
CA LEU A 16 11.22 28.28 -40.37
C LEU A 16 10.54 27.29 -39.40
N ILE A 17 9.22 27.05 -39.50
CA ILE A 17 8.56 25.97 -38.76
C ILE A 17 7.65 25.17 -39.70
N ALA A 18 8.26 24.65 -40.76
CA ALA A 18 7.67 23.62 -41.59
C ALA A 18 8.78 22.61 -41.87
N LEU A 19 9.10 21.76 -40.88
CA LEU A 19 9.88 20.51 -40.98
C LEU A 19 10.19 19.95 -39.57
N SER A 20 9.17 19.53 -38.81
CA SER A 20 9.39 18.61 -37.67
C SER A 20 8.11 17.87 -37.22
N SER A 21 7.21 17.52 -38.15
CA SER A 21 5.96 16.82 -37.84
C SER A 21 5.96 15.37 -38.32
N PHE A 22 7.03 14.62 -38.04
CA PHE A 22 7.09 13.18 -38.33
C PHE A 22 7.67 12.31 -37.20
N ALA A 23 7.72 12.82 -35.96
CA ALA A 23 8.13 12.02 -34.78
C ALA A 23 7.02 11.82 -33.74
N ALA A 24 5.79 12.27 -34.01
CA ALA A 24 4.67 12.19 -33.06
C ALA A 24 3.74 10.97 -33.29
N ALA A 25 3.86 10.27 -34.42
CA ALA A 25 2.94 9.19 -34.78
C ALA A 25 3.39 7.79 -34.27
N GLU A 26 4.62 7.63 -33.79
CA GLU A 26 5.12 6.33 -33.29
C GLU A 26 5.10 6.18 -31.76
N ARG A 27 4.88 7.26 -31.00
CA ARG A 27 4.81 7.18 -29.52
C ARG A 27 3.47 6.66 -29.00
N THR A 28 2.39 6.73 -29.76
CA THR A 28 1.05 6.30 -29.33
C THR A 28 0.83 4.79 -29.43
N ARG A 29 1.71 4.01 -30.08
CA ARG A 29 1.56 2.55 -30.18
C ARG A 29 2.25 1.75 -29.07
N ARG A 30 3.14 2.37 -28.29
CA ARG A 30 3.89 1.68 -27.22
C ARG A 30 3.24 1.77 -25.83
N GLY A 31 2.02 2.31 -25.73
CA GLY A 31 1.29 2.50 -24.46
C GLY A 31 0.20 1.46 -24.15
N LYS A 32 0.01 0.42 -24.98
CA LYS A 32 -1.11 -0.55 -24.83
C LYS A 32 -0.69 -1.95 -24.37
N LYS A 33 0.45 -2.10 -23.71
CA LYS A 33 0.87 -3.40 -23.14
C LYS A 33 1.58 -3.28 -21.79
N GLN A 34 1.15 -2.34 -20.97
CA GLN A 34 1.36 -2.44 -19.52
C GLN A 34 0.10 -3.06 -18.94
N GLU A 35 0.13 -4.38 -18.91
CA GLU A 35 -0.66 -5.22 -18.04
C GLU A 35 -0.79 -4.55 -16.66
N GLN A 36 -1.97 -4.65 -16.05
CA GLN A 36 -2.25 -4.25 -14.68
C GLN A 36 -1.27 -4.92 -13.72
N GLN A 37 -0.08 -4.36 -13.61
CA GLN A 37 0.88 -4.70 -12.59
C GLN A 37 0.54 -3.77 -11.43
N PRO A 38 0.05 -4.30 -10.29
CA PRO A 38 -0.15 -3.49 -9.11
C PRO A 38 1.16 -2.75 -8.83
N ALA A 39 1.12 -1.42 -8.77
CA ALA A 39 2.30 -0.61 -8.50
C ALA A 39 3.03 -1.19 -7.27
N THR A 40 4.25 -1.67 -7.49
CA THR A 40 5.05 -2.33 -6.46
C THR A 40 5.23 -1.36 -5.29
N ALA A 41 4.99 -1.84 -4.06
CA ALA A 41 5.17 -1.03 -2.87
C ALA A 41 6.61 -0.47 -2.82
N PRO A 42 6.84 0.74 -2.25
CA PRO A 42 8.18 1.24 -2.02
C PRO A 42 8.96 0.18 -1.26
N ALA A 43 10.01 -0.34 -1.89
CA ALA A 43 10.86 -1.35 -1.30
C ALA A 43 11.91 -0.62 -0.47
N THR A 44 11.85 -0.75 0.85
CA THR A 44 13.03 -0.50 1.68
C THR A 44 14.13 -1.45 1.20
N PRO A 45 15.39 -0.98 1.05
CA PRO A 45 16.48 -1.85 0.63
C PRO A 45 16.50 -3.12 1.47
N ALA A 46 16.54 -4.27 0.78
CA ALA A 46 16.62 -5.56 1.45
C ALA A 46 17.94 -5.62 2.22
N ASP A 47 17.86 -5.81 3.54
CA ASP A 47 19.03 -6.05 4.35
C ASP A 47 19.38 -7.54 4.25
N LYS A 48 20.67 -7.88 4.14
CA LYS A 48 21.11 -9.28 4.03
C LYS A 48 20.74 -10.11 5.27
N ARG A 49 20.47 -9.45 6.40
CA ARG A 49 20.03 -10.06 7.65
C ARG A 49 18.54 -10.43 7.64
N ASP A 50 17.76 -9.87 6.72
CA ASP A 50 16.33 -10.08 6.67
C ASP A 50 16.01 -11.52 6.31
N ARG A 51 15.23 -12.18 7.16
CA ARG A 51 14.64 -13.47 6.83
C ARG A 51 13.52 -13.29 5.83
N THR A 52 13.50 -14.12 4.80
CA THR A 52 12.54 -14.02 3.69
C THR A 52 11.43 -15.05 3.76
N VAL A 53 10.23 -14.66 3.35
CA VAL A 53 9.07 -15.53 3.19
C VAL A 53 9.35 -16.56 2.11
N ASN A 54 9.13 -17.84 2.42
CA ASN A 54 9.25 -18.95 1.48
C ASN A 54 7.91 -19.70 1.40
N VAL A 55 6.99 -19.16 0.59
CA VAL A 55 5.64 -19.70 0.38
C VAL A 55 5.32 -19.58 -1.10
N ALA A 56 5.42 -20.68 -1.82
CA ALA A 56 5.17 -20.70 -3.26
C ALA A 56 3.72 -20.26 -3.58
N GLY A 57 3.55 -19.40 -4.59
CA GLY A 57 2.24 -18.91 -5.02
C GLY A 57 1.67 -17.76 -4.17
N ASN A 58 2.25 -17.45 -3.02
CA ASN A 58 1.83 -16.32 -2.20
C ASN A 58 2.48 -15.00 -2.68
N PRO A 59 1.77 -13.85 -2.68
CA PRO A 59 2.30 -12.57 -3.15
C PRO A 59 3.49 -12.02 -2.33
N PHE A 60 3.73 -12.57 -1.13
CA PHE A 60 4.84 -12.19 -0.27
C PHE A 60 6.11 -13.02 -0.48
N ASN A 61 6.09 -14.03 -1.34
CA ASN A 61 7.24 -14.91 -1.56
C ASN A 61 8.51 -14.12 -1.93
N GLY A 62 9.63 -14.45 -1.27
CA GLY A 62 10.92 -13.78 -1.45
C GLY A 62 11.04 -12.40 -0.81
N ARG A 63 9.99 -11.87 -0.17
CA ARG A 63 10.05 -10.61 0.60
C ARG A 63 10.53 -10.87 2.01
N ALA A 64 11.10 -9.85 2.65
CA ALA A 64 11.42 -9.93 4.08
C ALA A 64 10.14 -10.12 4.91
N TYR A 65 10.19 -10.97 5.94
CA TYR A 65 9.04 -11.23 6.80
C TYR A 65 8.49 -9.95 7.44
N TRP A 66 9.35 -9.04 7.88
CA TRP A 66 8.91 -7.77 8.46
C TRP A 66 8.16 -6.91 7.45
N GLN A 67 8.59 -6.91 6.18
CA GLN A 67 7.92 -6.14 5.12
C GLN A 67 6.53 -6.70 4.84
N ALA A 68 6.43 -8.01 4.68
CA ALA A 68 5.16 -8.68 4.43
C ALA A 68 4.19 -8.49 5.61
N ALA A 69 4.70 -8.61 6.84
CA ALA A 69 3.91 -8.37 8.05
C ALA A 69 3.42 -6.90 8.13
N ALA A 70 4.30 -5.92 7.88
CA ALA A 70 3.93 -4.51 7.87
C ALA A 70 2.85 -4.19 6.81
N GLN A 71 2.96 -4.78 5.62
CA GLN A 71 1.96 -4.65 4.55
C GLN A 71 0.60 -5.19 5.01
N CYS A 72 0.56 -6.40 5.58
CA CYS A 72 -0.66 -6.98 6.13
C CYS A 72 -1.23 -6.15 7.28
N GLY A 73 -0.39 -5.67 8.20
CA GLY A 73 -0.81 -4.80 9.30
C GLY A 73 -1.46 -3.51 8.79
N GLY A 74 -0.86 -2.84 7.80
CA GLY A 74 -1.42 -1.65 7.18
C GLY A 74 -2.75 -1.89 6.48
N VAL A 75 -2.91 -3.02 5.78
CA VAL A 75 -4.17 -3.40 5.14
C VAL A 75 -5.27 -3.65 6.17
N TYR A 76 -5.00 -4.41 7.23
CA TYR A 76 -5.97 -4.65 8.29
C TYR A 76 -6.31 -3.38 9.07
N PHE A 77 -5.33 -2.49 9.31
CA PHE A 77 -5.58 -1.20 9.94
C PHE A 77 -6.54 -0.35 9.10
N LYS A 78 -6.33 -0.34 7.77
CA LYS A 78 -7.24 0.35 6.86
C LYS A 78 -8.63 -0.29 6.83
N LEU A 79 -8.72 -1.62 6.83
CA LEU A 79 -9.98 -2.34 6.92
C LEU A 79 -10.76 -1.94 8.18
N GLY A 80 -10.07 -1.91 9.33
CA GLY A 80 -10.66 -1.46 10.59
C GLY A 80 -11.19 -0.04 10.52
N SER A 81 -10.40 0.89 9.98
CA SER A 81 -10.80 2.29 9.78
C SER A 81 -12.05 2.42 8.89
N LEU A 82 -12.11 1.67 7.79
CA LEU A 82 -13.26 1.68 6.87
C LEU A 82 -14.52 1.09 7.52
N ASN A 83 -14.38 0.03 8.34
CA ASN A 83 -15.48 -0.54 9.10
C ASN A 83 -16.00 0.45 10.16
N SER A 84 -15.11 1.14 10.87
CA SER A 84 -15.50 2.19 11.83
C SER A 84 -16.24 3.34 11.16
N GLU A 85 -15.75 3.82 10.00
CA GLU A 85 -16.44 4.84 9.21
C GLU A 85 -17.85 4.38 8.79
N ALA A 86 -17.99 3.14 8.33
CA ALA A 86 -19.27 2.56 7.97
C ALA A 86 -20.21 2.42 9.19
N ALA A 87 -19.68 2.00 10.35
CA ALA A 87 -20.42 1.91 11.60
C ALA A 87 -20.96 3.29 12.03
N ILE A 88 -20.14 4.34 11.95
CA ILE A 88 -20.58 5.71 12.26
C ILE A 88 -21.73 6.13 11.33
N ARG A 89 -21.65 5.83 10.04
CA ARG A 89 -22.74 6.13 9.09
C ARG A 89 -24.01 5.34 9.42
N ALA A 90 -23.89 4.07 9.77
CA ALA A 90 -24.99 3.22 10.21
C ALA A 90 -25.60 3.67 11.55
N LYS A 91 -24.86 4.41 12.38
CA LYS A 91 -25.38 4.97 13.63
C LYS A 91 -26.05 6.34 13.43
N VAL A 92 -25.46 7.19 12.60
CA VAL A 92 -25.80 8.63 12.57
C VAL A 92 -26.60 9.03 11.32
N ILE A 93 -26.26 8.50 10.14
CA ILE A 93 -26.87 8.94 8.87
C ILE A 93 -28.11 8.11 8.55
N ARG A 94 -28.01 6.79 8.70
CA ARG A 94 -29.12 5.86 8.53
C ARG A 94 -29.08 4.85 9.68
N PRO A 95 -29.74 5.17 10.80
CA PRO A 95 -29.75 4.33 11.99
C PRO A 95 -30.14 2.88 11.68
N ASP A 96 -29.18 1.98 11.81
CA ASP A 96 -29.31 0.53 11.69
C ASP A 96 -28.47 -0.10 12.83
N PRO A 97 -29.10 -0.46 13.96
CA PRO A 97 -28.40 -1.03 15.12
C PRO A 97 -27.69 -2.36 14.81
N ALA A 98 -28.24 -3.17 13.90
CA ALA A 98 -27.66 -4.45 13.54
C ALA A 98 -26.39 -4.24 12.70
N ALA A 99 -26.46 -3.36 11.69
CA ALA A 99 -25.29 -3.00 10.90
C ALA A 99 -24.21 -2.32 11.76
N TYR A 100 -24.57 -1.42 12.68
CA TYR A 100 -23.64 -0.80 13.61
C TYR A 100 -22.89 -1.83 14.47
N ALA A 101 -23.62 -2.80 15.05
CA ALA A 101 -23.03 -3.84 15.89
C ALA A 101 -22.06 -4.73 15.10
N SER A 102 -22.46 -5.17 13.89
CA SER A 102 -21.60 -5.97 13.01
C SER A 102 -20.34 -5.22 12.61
N LEU A 103 -20.48 -3.99 12.10
CA LEU A 103 -19.35 -3.20 11.61
C LEU A 103 -18.38 -2.80 12.72
N THR A 104 -18.89 -2.56 13.94
CA THR A 104 -18.03 -2.30 15.10
C THR A 104 -17.20 -3.55 15.44
N LYS A 105 -17.84 -4.73 15.46
CA LYS A 105 -17.13 -5.99 15.68
C LYS A 105 -16.05 -6.23 14.61
N ASP A 106 -16.40 -6.03 13.34
CA ASP A 106 -15.47 -6.20 12.22
C ASP A 106 -14.30 -5.20 12.28
N ALA A 107 -14.55 -3.98 12.77
CA ALA A 107 -13.50 -2.99 13.01
C ALA A 107 -12.54 -3.42 14.13
N ASP A 108 -13.07 -3.94 15.24
CA ASP A 108 -12.28 -4.42 16.36
C ASP A 108 -11.45 -5.65 15.97
N ASP A 109 -12.04 -6.60 15.23
CA ASP A 109 -11.35 -7.77 14.70
C ASP A 109 -10.21 -7.38 13.76
N ALA A 110 -10.46 -6.46 12.83
CA ALA A 110 -9.43 -5.95 11.92
C ALA A 110 -8.31 -5.23 12.69
N SER A 111 -8.64 -4.43 13.71
CA SER A 111 -7.64 -3.72 14.53
C SER A 111 -6.76 -4.67 15.35
N ARG A 112 -7.35 -5.75 15.89
CA ARG A 112 -6.59 -6.82 16.55
C ARG A 112 -5.61 -7.50 15.59
N ARG A 113 -6.07 -7.89 14.40
CA ARG A 113 -5.22 -8.49 13.37
C ARG A 113 -4.12 -7.53 12.92
N ALA A 114 -4.43 -6.25 12.72
CA ALA A 114 -3.43 -5.23 12.38
C ALA A 114 -2.31 -5.18 13.42
N THR A 115 -2.69 -5.10 14.70
CA THR A 115 -1.75 -5.05 15.83
C THR A 115 -0.84 -6.27 15.86
N ALA A 116 -1.40 -7.47 15.72
CA ALA A 116 -0.59 -8.67 15.74
C ALA A 116 0.42 -8.72 14.56
N PHE A 117 0.07 -8.17 13.39
CA PHE A 117 1.01 -8.08 12.26
C PHE A 117 2.11 -7.04 12.52
N PHE A 118 1.80 -5.91 13.13
CA PHE A 118 2.82 -4.93 13.55
C PHE A 118 3.76 -5.50 14.61
N VAL A 119 3.24 -6.26 15.57
CA VAL A 119 4.07 -6.98 16.56
C VAL A 119 5.01 -7.97 15.88
N VAL A 120 4.55 -8.70 14.86
CA VAL A 120 5.43 -9.56 14.06
C VAL A 120 6.51 -8.75 13.34
N ALA A 121 6.14 -7.66 12.67
CA ALA A 121 7.09 -6.81 11.98
C ALA A 121 8.18 -6.27 12.93
N GLU A 122 7.78 -5.77 14.10
CA GLU A 122 8.68 -5.33 15.17
C GLU A 122 9.63 -6.44 15.61
N ARG A 123 9.09 -7.60 15.97
CA ARG A 123 9.90 -8.71 16.49
C ARG A 123 10.86 -9.27 15.45
N VAL A 124 10.46 -9.35 14.17
CA VAL A 124 11.36 -9.75 13.08
C VAL A 124 12.48 -8.73 12.95
N LEU A 125 12.19 -7.43 12.90
CA LEU A 125 13.20 -6.38 12.78
C LEU A 125 14.19 -6.37 13.96
N ILE A 126 13.69 -6.49 15.20
CA ILE A 126 14.52 -6.59 16.41
C ILE A 126 15.41 -7.84 16.34
N SER A 127 14.83 -8.98 15.95
CA SER A 127 15.55 -10.26 15.89
C SER A 127 16.63 -10.26 14.80
N ASP A 128 16.30 -9.78 13.60
CA ASP A 128 17.14 -9.85 12.39
C ASP A 128 18.18 -8.73 12.39
N ARG A 129 17.76 -7.50 12.69
CA ARG A 129 18.59 -6.30 12.54
C ARG A 129 19.14 -5.76 13.85
N LYS A 130 18.79 -6.35 14.99
CA LYS A 130 19.21 -5.93 16.36
C LYS A 130 18.83 -4.50 16.70
N LEU A 131 17.66 -4.10 16.23
CA LEU A 131 17.10 -2.77 16.47
C LEU A 131 16.39 -2.70 17.82
N SER A 132 16.27 -1.50 18.35
CA SER A 132 15.27 -1.18 19.37
C SER A 132 13.85 -1.19 18.78
N ARG A 133 12.84 -1.16 19.65
CA ARG A 133 11.44 -1.12 19.23
C ARG A 133 11.13 0.14 18.44
N ASP A 134 11.59 1.30 18.89
CA ASP A 134 11.30 2.59 18.25
C ASP A 134 11.93 2.67 16.85
N GLU A 135 13.15 2.16 16.69
CA GLU A 135 13.79 2.03 15.38
C GLU A 135 13.03 1.07 14.45
N ALA A 136 12.51 -0.04 14.98
CA ALA A 136 11.69 -0.95 14.20
C ALA A 136 10.40 -0.27 13.71
N VAL A 137 9.72 0.50 14.56
CA VAL A 137 8.52 1.30 14.20
C VAL A 137 8.81 2.27 13.08
N ILE A 138 9.90 3.05 13.19
CA ILE A 138 10.32 4.00 12.15
C ILE A 138 10.52 3.30 10.79
N ILE A 139 10.97 2.04 10.79
CA ILE A 139 11.21 1.28 9.55
C ILE A 139 9.91 0.74 8.95
N TYR A 140 9.03 0.13 9.76
CA TYR A 140 7.85 -0.53 9.20
C TYR A 140 6.69 0.44 8.92
N ASP A 141 6.57 1.53 9.67
CA ASP A 141 5.41 2.43 9.63
C ASP A 141 5.16 3.04 8.24
N PRO A 142 6.18 3.56 7.51
CA PRO A 142 5.96 4.09 6.17
C PRO A 142 5.43 3.04 5.17
N LEU A 143 5.85 1.78 5.34
CA LEU A 143 5.40 0.68 4.49
C LEU A 143 3.97 0.24 4.85
N ALA A 144 3.64 0.21 6.13
CA ALA A 144 2.30 -0.04 6.61
C ALA A 144 1.33 1.03 6.09
N GLY A 145 1.65 2.32 6.29
CA GLY A 145 0.88 3.44 5.77
C GLY A 145 0.68 3.36 4.26
N ALA A 146 1.76 3.18 3.50
CA ALA A 146 1.68 3.07 2.04
C ALA A 146 0.84 1.88 1.55
N SER A 147 0.74 0.81 2.34
CA SER A 147 -0.06 -0.37 1.98
C SER A 147 -1.53 -0.18 2.30
N GLY A 148 -1.84 0.38 3.48
CA GLY A 148 -3.20 0.77 3.84
C GLY A 148 -3.75 1.86 2.92
N ASP A 149 -2.96 2.86 2.57
CA ASP A 149 -3.39 4.01 1.76
C ASP A 149 -3.81 3.64 0.33
N ARG A 150 -3.33 2.52 -0.22
CA ARG A 150 -3.76 2.03 -1.54
C ARG A 150 -5.19 1.51 -1.54
N VAL A 151 -5.72 1.17 -0.37
CA VAL A 151 -7.01 0.53 -0.22
C VAL A 151 -8.06 1.57 0.19
N LYS A 152 -9.12 1.68 -0.61
CA LYS A 152 -10.15 2.73 -0.43
C LYS A 152 -11.54 2.18 -0.11
N THR A 153 -11.77 0.88 -0.26
CA THR A 153 -13.07 0.24 -0.04
C THR A 153 -12.93 -1.00 0.84
N LEU A 154 -14.03 -1.38 1.53
CA LEU A 154 -14.06 -2.58 2.37
C LEU A 154 -13.72 -3.84 1.59
N GLU A 155 -14.28 -3.97 0.38
CA GLU A 155 -14.02 -5.12 -0.49
C GLU A 155 -12.56 -5.20 -0.93
N ALA A 156 -11.96 -4.07 -1.34
CA ALA A 156 -10.55 -4.02 -1.71
C ALA A 156 -9.65 -4.36 -0.52
N ALA A 157 -10.03 -3.92 0.70
CA ALA A 157 -9.30 -4.22 1.93
C ALA A 157 -9.35 -5.71 2.26
N ALA A 158 -10.55 -6.29 2.23
CA ALA A 158 -10.75 -7.71 2.44
C ALA A 158 -9.96 -8.55 1.41
N GLN A 159 -9.99 -8.15 0.13
CA GLN A 159 -9.24 -8.82 -0.94
C GLN A 159 -7.72 -8.73 -0.72
N ALA A 160 -7.21 -7.55 -0.35
CA ALA A 160 -5.79 -7.36 -0.06
C ALA A 160 -5.33 -8.12 1.20
N ALA A 161 -6.24 -8.40 2.14
CA ALA A 161 -5.96 -9.14 3.37
C ALA A 161 -5.95 -10.67 3.18
N LYS A 162 -6.57 -11.20 2.12
CA LYS A 162 -6.65 -12.65 1.83
C LYS A 162 -5.33 -13.44 1.96
N PRO A 163 -4.16 -12.95 1.49
CA PRO A 163 -2.91 -13.70 1.60
C PRO A 163 -2.26 -13.65 3.00
N CYS A 164 -2.74 -12.81 3.90
CA CYS A 164 -2.11 -12.54 5.20
C CYS A 164 -2.18 -13.71 6.20
N PRO A 165 -3.29 -14.48 6.31
CA PRO A 165 -3.32 -15.66 7.18
C PRO A 165 -2.27 -16.71 6.81
N GLU A 166 -2.07 -16.97 5.51
CA GLU A 166 -1.07 -17.91 5.03
C GLU A 166 0.36 -17.43 5.34
N LEU A 167 0.63 -16.13 5.15
CA LEU A 167 1.88 -15.50 5.58
C LEU A 167 2.14 -15.73 7.07
N TYR A 168 1.11 -15.53 7.90
CA TYR A 168 1.25 -15.72 9.34
C TYR A 168 1.55 -17.17 9.70
N GLN A 169 0.84 -18.13 9.11
CA GLN A 169 1.09 -19.56 9.29
C GLN A 169 2.51 -19.96 8.89
N ALA A 170 3.00 -19.46 7.76
CA ALA A 170 4.37 -19.70 7.32
C ALA A 170 5.39 -19.11 8.31
N CYS A 171 5.14 -17.91 8.83
CA CYS A 171 5.98 -17.32 9.86
C CYS A 171 6.01 -18.17 11.14
N ARG A 172 4.85 -18.67 11.59
CA ARG A 172 4.78 -19.54 12.78
C ARG A 172 5.58 -20.84 12.59
N ALA A 173 5.49 -21.44 11.40
CA ALA A 173 6.20 -22.67 11.07
C ALA A 173 7.72 -22.45 11.04
N ALA A 174 8.17 -21.33 10.47
CA ALA A 174 9.59 -21.02 10.36
C ALA A 174 10.20 -20.48 11.67
N TYR A 175 9.48 -19.59 12.37
CA TYR A 175 9.98 -18.77 13.48
C TYR A 175 8.96 -18.65 14.62
N PRO A 176 8.64 -19.75 15.32
CA PRO A 176 7.60 -19.76 16.35
C PRO A 176 7.86 -18.78 17.49
N GLN A 177 9.12 -18.51 17.83
CA GLN A 177 9.50 -17.53 18.86
C GLN A 177 9.20 -16.07 18.47
N VAL A 178 9.05 -15.80 17.17
CA VAL A 178 8.72 -14.47 16.63
C VAL A 178 7.21 -14.35 16.39
N CYS A 179 6.62 -15.40 15.82
CA CYS A 179 5.23 -15.51 15.41
C CYS A 179 4.47 -16.52 16.30
N ASN A 180 4.01 -16.07 17.47
CA ASN A 180 3.25 -16.89 18.42
C ASN A 180 1.94 -16.27 18.90
N ASP A 181 1.54 -15.12 18.38
CA ASP A 181 0.28 -14.48 18.75
C ASP A 181 -0.92 -15.30 18.26
N THR A 182 -1.72 -15.81 19.19
CA THR A 182 -2.86 -16.68 18.89
C THR A 182 -4.09 -15.89 18.42
N SER A 183 -4.12 -14.56 18.62
CA SER A 183 -5.21 -13.69 18.15
C SER A 183 -5.40 -13.72 16.62
N MET A 184 -4.37 -14.17 15.90
CA MET A 184 -4.36 -14.37 14.45
C MET A 184 -5.01 -15.68 13.98
N LEU A 185 -5.33 -16.60 14.89
CA LEU A 185 -5.78 -17.98 14.57
C LEU A 185 -7.29 -18.18 14.71
N THR A 186 -7.99 -17.22 15.29
CA THR A 186 -9.45 -17.25 15.41
C THR A 186 -10.06 -16.65 14.15
N ASN A 187 -10.97 -17.39 13.50
CA ASN A 187 -11.81 -16.91 12.40
C ASN A 187 -12.89 -15.99 12.93
#